data_AF-H1LK92-F1
#
_entry.id   AF-H1LK92-F1
#
_cell.length_a   1.000
_cell.length_b   1.000
_cell.length_c   1.000
_cell.angle_alpha   90.00
_cell.angle_beta   90.00
_cell.angle_gamma   90.00
#
_symmetry.space_group_name_H-M   'P 1'
#
loop_
_entity.id
_entity.type
_entity.pdbx_description
1 polymer ?
#
loop_
_entity_poly.entity_id
_entity_poly.type
_entity_poly.pdbx_seq_one_letter_code
_entity_poly.pdbx_strand_id
1 'polypeptide(L)' 'MRICHPHGVQGRRPINRKNDLKRNKDLADLQHFLKQKPAK' A
#
# COMPACT_ATOMS: atom_id res chain seq x y z
N MET A 1 24.60 14.15 9.99
CA MET A 1 23.97 12.86 9.63
C MET A 1 22.99 12.50 10.73
N ARG A 2 21.66 12.59 10.50
CA ARG A 2 20.67 12.15 11.50
C ARG A 2 20.71 10.63 11.56
N ILE A 3 21.09 10.08 12.71
CA ILE A 3 21.14 8.64 12.95
C ILE A 3 19.70 8.11 12.75
N CYS A 4 19.46 7.39 11.66
CA CYS A 4 18.20 6.70 11.45
C CYS A 4 18.10 5.60 12.53
N HIS A 5 17.00 5.56 13.29
CA HIS A 5 16.78 4.52 14.28
C HIS A 5 16.80 3.12 13.60
N PRO A 6 17.37 2.10 14.26
CA PRO A 6 17.57 0.77 13.65
C PRO A 6 16.28 0.05 13.24
N HIS A 7 15.12 0.51 13.74
CA HIS A 7 13.80 0.01 13.39
C HIS A 7 12.95 1.00 12.56
N GLY A 8 13.59 1.98 11.91
CA GLY A 8 12.89 3.03 11.14
C GLY A 8 12.34 4.15 12.04
N VAL A 9 11.42 4.96 11.52
CA VAL A 9 10.85 6.13 12.24
C VAL A 9 10.23 5.68 13.58
N GLN A 10 10.81 6.16 14.69
CA GLN A 10 10.27 5.97 16.03
C GLN A 10 8.78 6.38 16.06
N GLY A 11 7.90 5.46 16.43
CA GLY A 11 6.44 5.70 16.48
C GLY A 11 5.64 5.20 15.26
N ARG A 12 6.26 4.59 14.24
CA ARG A 12 5.49 3.87 13.22
C ARG A 12 4.94 2.55 13.76
N ARG A 13 3.63 2.34 13.60
CA ARG A 13 3.01 1.03 13.83
C ARG A 13 3.63 -0.01 12.87
N PRO A 14 3.88 -1.24 13.35
CA PRO A 14 4.38 -2.30 12.48
C PRO A 14 3.37 -2.55 11.34
N ILE A 15 3.89 -2.75 10.14
CA ILE A 15 3.08 -3.01 8.97
C ILE A 15 2.48 -4.42 9.07
N ASN A 16 1.14 -4.52 9.05
CA ASN A 16 0.48 -5.80 8.91
C ASN A 16 0.52 -6.26 7.45
N ARG A 17 1.53 -7.06 7.12
CA ARG A 17 1.76 -7.55 5.75
C ARG A 17 0.53 -8.19 5.10
N LYS A 18 -0.31 -8.91 5.86
CA LYS A 18 -1.51 -9.56 5.30
C LYS A 18 -2.56 -8.54 4.86
N ASN A 19 -2.82 -7.54 5.70
CA ASN A 19 -3.79 -6.49 5.41
C ASN A 19 -3.31 -5.58 4.27
N ASP A 20 -2.01 -5.27 4.24
CA ASP A 20 -1.42 -4.45 3.19
C ASP A 20 -1.46 -5.16 1.83
N LEU A 21 -1.16 -6.46 1.78
CA LEU A 21 -1.29 -7.25 0.55
C LEU A 21 -2.72 -7.26 0.03
N LYS A 22 -3.71 -7.44 0.91
CA LYS A 22 -5.13 -7.37 0.53
C LYS A 22 -5.47 -5.99 -0.02
N ARG A 23 -5.10 -4.91 0.68
CA ARG A 23 -5.38 -3.53 0.27
C ARG A 23 -4.76 -3.20 -1.08
N ASN A 24 -3.53 -3.65 -1.32
CA ASN A 24 -2.85 -3.43 -2.60
C ASN A 24 -3.53 -4.17 -3.76
N LYS A 25 -4.04 -5.39 -3.52
CA LYS A 25 -4.82 -6.13 -4.51
C LYS A 25 -6.13 -5.41 -4.85
N ASP A 26 -6.88 -5.00 -3.83
CA ASP A 26 -8.16 -4.28 -4.01
C ASP A 26 -7.95 -2.98 -4.80
N LEU A 27 -6.85 -2.26 -4.54
CA LEU A 27 -6.49 -1.04 -5.28
C LEU A 27 -6.11 -1.33 -6.74
N ALA A 28 -5.38 -2.42 -7.00
CA ALA A 28 -5.01 -2.82 -8.36
C ALA A 28 -6.25 -3.21 -9.18
N ASP A 29 -7.18 -3.97 -8.58
CA ASP A 29 -8.43 -4.38 -9.20
C ASP A 29 -9.31 -3.16 -9.52
N LEU A 30 -9.42 -2.21 -8.59
CA LEU A 30 -10.14 -0.95 -8.82
C LEU A 30 -9.49 -0.13 -9.94
N GLN A 31 -8.16 -0.01 -9.93
CA GLN A 31 -7.45 0.73 -10.97
C GLN A 31 -7.64 0.08 -12.35
N HIS A 32 -7.65 -1.25 -12.41
CA HIS A 32 -7.93 -1.99 -13.63
C HIS A 32 -9.36 -1.72 -14.12
N PHE A 33 -10.36 -1.83 -13.24
CA PHE A 33 -11.76 -1.54 -13.55
C PHE A 33 -11.95 -0.11 -14.10
N LEU A 34 -11.41 0.90 -13.42
CA LEU A 34 -11.55 2.30 -13.84
C LEU A 34 -10.84 2.61 -15.17
N LYS A 35 -9.81 1.84 -15.53
CA LYS A 35 -9.08 1.99 -16.80
C LYS A 35 -9.70 1.21 -17.95
N GLN A 36 -10.59 0.25 -17.66
CA GLN A 36 -11.40 -0.35 -18.72
C GLN A 36 -12.30 0.76 -19.27
N LYS A 37 -12.11 1.08 -20.56
CA LYS A 37 -12.84 2.15 -21.24
C LYS A 37 -14.35 1.99 -20.98
N PRO A 38 -15.11 3.09 -20.78
CA PRO A 38 -16.55 2.98 -20.67
C PRO A 38 -17.08 2.24 -21.91
N ALA A 39 -17.99 1.29 -21.67
CA ALA A 39 -18.64 0.55 -22.75
C ALA A 39 -19.15 1.56 -23.79
N LYS A 40 -18.73 1.35 -25.05
CA LYS A 40 -19.18 2.15 -26.19
C LYS A 40 -20.67 1.97 -26.41
#